data_AF-A0A8E7AZS5-F1
#
_entry.id   AF-A0A8E7AZS5-F1
#
_cell.length_a   1.000
_cell.length_b   1.000
_cell.length_c   1.000
_cell.angle_alpha   90.00
_cell.angle_beta   90.00
_cell.angle_gamma   90.00
#
_symmetry.space_group_name_H-M   'P 1'
#
loop_
_entity.id
_entity.type
_entity.pdbx_description
1 polymer ?
#
loop_
_entity_poly.entity_id
_entity_poly.type
_entity_poly.pdbx_seq_one_letter_code
_entity_poly.pdbx_strand_id
1 'polypeptide(L)'
;MDLTVTAVLMFIIALIVSAVIIYIITKIFGETEDIKTAFITAIVGTVIYTLIYYLIGQGLIAAFIAGIVWLIALQKLYTIGWVKSLIIAVVIWIVTSIVGWFLPHLTGPL
;
A
#
# COMPACT_ATOMS: atom_id res chain seq x y z
N MET A 1 21.99 14.31 -9.63
CA MET A 1 20.51 14.31 -9.73
C MET A 1 19.99 14.98 -8.47
N ASP A 2 19.13 15.98 -8.59
CA ASP A 2 18.60 16.69 -7.42
C ASP A 2 17.86 15.72 -6.49
N LEU A 3 17.95 15.96 -5.17
CA LEU A 3 17.31 15.13 -4.13
C LEU A 3 15.81 14.93 -4.40
N THR A 4 15.14 15.94 -4.95
CA THR A 4 13.72 15.91 -5.31
C THR A 4 13.41 14.95 -6.46
N VAL A 5 14.21 14.97 -7.52
CA VAL A 5 14.04 14.09 -8.68
C VAL A 5 14.21 12.63 -8.27
N THR A 6 15.22 12.33 -7.44
CA THR A 6 15.42 10.99 -6.88
C THR A 6 14.25 10.55 -6.02
N ALA A 7 13.73 11.40 -5.13
CA ALA A 7 12.59 11.07 -4.28
C ALA A 7 11.32 10.77 -5.09
N VAL A 8 11.03 11.57 -6.13
CA VAL A 8 9.89 11.36 -7.02
C VAL A 8 10.03 10.04 -7.79
N LEU A 9 11.20 9.75 -8.34
CA LEU A 9 11.45 8.49 -9.05
C LEU A 9 11.29 7.28 -8.12
N MET A 10 11.85 7.34 -6.91
CA MET A 10 11.72 6.27 -5.92
C MET A 10 10.27 6.07 -5.48
N PHE A 11 9.51 7.16 -5.30
CA PHE A 11 8.08 7.09 -5.01
C PHE A 11 7.29 6.40 -6.13
N ILE A 12 7.54 6.77 -7.39
CA ILE A 12 6.87 6.16 -8.55
C ILE A 12 7.19 4.66 -8.63
N ILE A 13 8.46 4.28 -8.44
CA ILE A 13 8.87 2.86 -8.43
C ILE A 13 8.16 2.11 -7.31
N ALA A 14 8.16 2.64 -6.08
CA ALA A 14 7.48 2.02 -4.94
C ALA A 14 5.97 1.87 -5.19
N LEU A 15 5.33 2.88 -5.77
CA LEU A 15 3.90 2.86 -6.10
C LEU A 15 3.57 1.78 -7.13
N ILE A 16 4.37 1.67 -8.20
CA ILE A 16 4.21 0.65 -9.23
C ILE A 16 4.38 -0.74 -8.62
N VAL A 17 5.44 -0.96 -7.84
CA VAL A 17 5.70 -2.26 -7.21
C VAL A 17 4.57 -2.64 -6.24
N SER A 18 4.07 -1.68 -5.45
CA SER A 18 2.92 -1.91 -4.57
C SER A 18 1.67 -2.29 -5.37
N ALA A 19 1.37 -1.61 -6.48
CA ALA A 19 0.23 -1.92 -7.32
C ALA A 19 0.33 -3.32 -7.93
N VAL A 20 1.52 -3.72 -8.40
CA VAL A 20 1.78 -5.06 -8.93
C VAL A 20 1.60 -6.12 -7.84
N ILE A 21 2.12 -5.90 -6.63
CA ILE A 21 1.93 -6.84 -5.51
C ILE A 21 0.44 -6.98 -5.18
N ILE A 22 -0.27 -5.87 -5.00
CA ILE A 22 -1.72 -5.89 -4.72
C ILE A 22 -2.45 -6.68 -5.81
N TYR A 23 -2.18 -6.39 -7.09
CA TYR A 23 -2.81 -7.09 -8.21
C TYR A 23 -2.57 -8.60 -8.19
N ILE A 24 -1.31 -9.03 -8.02
CA ILE A 24 -0.95 -10.45 -7.98
C ILE A 24 -1.64 -11.14 -6.80
N ILE A 25 -1.59 -10.56 -5.61
CA ILE A 25 -2.20 -11.16 -4.42
C ILE A 25 -3.72 -11.23 -4.59
N THR A 26 -4.40 -10.16 -5.00
CA THR A 26 -5.85 -10.19 -5.19
C THR A 26 -6.26 -11.23 -6.24
N LYS A 27 -5.48 -11.38 -7.33
CA LYS A 27 -5.71 -12.43 -8.34
C LYS A 27 -5.55 -13.84 -7.78
N ILE A 28 -4.54 -14.09 -6.95
CA ILE A 28 -4.34 -15.39 -6.28
C ILE A 28 -5.54 -15.75 -5.40
N PHE A 29 -6.17 -14.75 -4.77
CA PHE A 29 -7.39 -14.93 -3.97
C PHE A 29 -8.69 -14.97 -4.80
N GLY A 30 -8.60 -14.98 -6.13
CA GLY A 30 -9.74 -15.14 -7.04
C GLY A 30 -10.47 -13.84 -7.37
N GLU A 31 -9.89 -12.67 -7.09
CA GLU A 31 -10.46 -11.38 -7.49
C GLU A 31 -10.34 -11.15 -9.00
N THR A 32 -11.38 -10.54 -9.59
CA THR A 32 -11.49 -10.42 -11.06
C THR A 32 -11.04 -9.05 -11.58
N GLU A 33 -10.86 -8.09 -10.68
CA GLU A 33 -10.47 -6.72 -10.91
C GLU A 33 -9.11 -6.62 -11.62
N ASP A 34 -9.00 -5.56 -12.42
CA ASP A 34 -7.80 -5.29 -13.22
C ASP A 34 -6.70 -4.58 -12.44
N ILE A 35 -5.53 -4.48 -13.05
CA ILE A 35 -4.39 -3.71 -12.54
C ILE A 35 -4.75 -2.25 -12.22
N LYS A 36 -5.77 -1.68 -12.88
CA LYS A 36 -6.28 -0.34 -12.58
C LYS A 36 -6.80 -0.23 -11.14
N THR A 37 -7.57 -1.21 -10.67
CA THR A 37 -8.11 -1.22 -9.31
C THR A 37 -6.97 -1.37 -8.30
N ALA A 38 -5.98 -2.20 -8.59
CA ALA A 38 -4.80 -2.36 -7.74
C ALA A 38 -3.97 -1.07 -7.65
N PHE A 39 -3.80 -0.37 -8.76
CA PHE A 39 -3.12 0.93 -8.80
C PHE A 39 -3.88 2.00 -8.00
N ILE A 40 -5.21 2.08 -8.16
CA ILE A 40 -6.06 2.96 -7.34
C ILE A 40 -5.90 2.60 -5.86
N THR A 41 -5.88 1.31 -5.51
CA THR A 41 -5.71 0.85 -4.13
C THR A 41 -4.37 1.26 -3.53
N ALA A 42 -3.29 1.20 -4.32
CA ALA A 42 -1.96 1.65 -3.90
C ALA A 42 -1.91 3.18 -3.67
N ILE A 43 -2.54 3.96 -4.56
CA ILE A 43 -2.67 5.41 -4.40
C ILE A 43 -3.48 5.74 -3.15
N VAL A 44 -4.63 5.09 -2.98
CA VAL A 44 -5.50 5.28 -1.80
C VAL A 44 -4.73 4.93 -0.52
N GLY A 45 -3.94 3.87 -0.51
CA GLY A 45 -3.04 3.54 0.61
C GLY A 45 -2.06 4.65 0.93
N THR A 46 -1.38 5.19 -0.08
CA THR A 46 -0.48 6.34 0.07
C THR A 46 -1.20 7.56 0.66
N VAL A 47 -2.37 7.89 0.12
CA VAL A 47 -3.16 9.04 0.57
C VAL A 47 -3.62 8.86 2.03
N ILE A 48 -4.16 7.68 2.37
CA ILE A 48 -4.59 7.35 3.73
C ILE A 48 -3.42 7.46 4.70
N TYR A 49 -2.28 6.86 4.36
CA TYR A 49 -1.06 6.93 5.18
C TYR A 49 -0.65 8.39 5.40
N THR A 50 -0.52 9.16 4.31
CA THR A 50 -0.07 10.56 4.37
C THR A 50 -0.99 11.42 5.23
N LEU A 51 -2.31 11.31 5.03
CA LEU A 51 -3.29 12.10 5.79
C LEU A 51 -3.30 11.72 7.27
N ILE A 52 -3.27 10.44 7.59
CA ILE A 52 -3.36 9.98 8.99
C ILE A 52 -2.10 10.35 9.76
N TYR A 53 -0.92 10.14 9.19
CA TYR A 53 0.33 10.52 9.83
C TYR A 53 0.52 12.03 9.92
N TYR A 54 -0.04 12.80 8.97
CA TYR A 54 -0.07 14.25 9.06
C TYR A 54 -0.97 14.75 10.20
N LEU A 55 -2.14 14.15 10.41
CA LEU A 55 -3.11 14.59 11.41
C LEU A 55 -2.82 14.08 12.83
N ILE A 56 -2.42 12.82 12.96
CA ILE A 56 -2.26 12.13 14.25
C ILE A 56 -0.78 12.13 14.69
N GLY A 57 0.14 12.42 13.78
CA GLY A 57 1.58 12.33 14.01
C GLY A 57 2.11 10.91 13.80
N GLN A 58 3.38 10.72 14.17
CA GLN A 58 4.08 9.44 14.07
C GLN A 58 3.75 8.56 15.28
N GLY A 59 3.42 7.28 15.05
CA GLY A 59 3.23 6.31 16.13
C GLY A 59 2.40 5.09 15.76
N LEU A 60 2.35 4.12 16.68
CA LEU A 60 1.61 2.86 16.49
C LEU A 60 0.11 3.09 16.27
N ILE A 61 -0.46 4.10 16.94
CA ILE A 61 -1.88 4.43 16.81
C ILE A 61 -2.20 4.93 15.38
N ALA A 62 -1.35 5.80 14.82
CA ALA A 62 -1.49 6.26 13.45
C ALA A 62 -1.39 5.10 12.45
N ALA A 63 -0.41 4.21 12.63
CA ALA A 63 -0.24 3.00 11.82
C ALA A 63 -1.49 2.11 11.85
N PHE A 64 -2.04 1.89 13.05
CA PHE A 64 -3.21 1.03 13.24
C PHE A 64 -4.46 1.62 12.57
N ILE A 65 -4.72 2.92 12.76
CA ILE A 65 -5.85 3.60 12.12
C ILE A 65 -5.67 3.59 10.59
N ALA A 66 -4.47 3.87 10.09
CA ALA A 66 -4.19 3.82 8.66
C ALA A 66 -4.41 2.43 8.06
N GLY A 67 -3.97 1.39 8.76
CA GLY A 67 -4.21 0.00 8.36
C GLY A 67 -5.71 -0.34 8.27
N ILE A 68 -6.51 0.07 9.27
CA ILE A 68 -7.96 -0.17 9.26
C ILE A 68 -8.65 0.59 8.13
N VAL A 69 -8.34 1.88 7.96
CA VAL A 69 -8.96 2.69 6.90
C VAL A 69 -8.59 2.16 5.51
N TRP A 70 -7.35 1.72 5.32
CA TRP A 70 -6.93 1.09 4.08
C TRP A 70 -7.59 -0.27 3.86
N LEU A 71 -7.78 -1.08 4.90
CA LEU A 71 -8.52 -2.34 4.81
C LEU A 71 -9.96 -2.10 4.36
N ILE A 72 -10.64 -1.08 4.89
CA ILE A 72 -11.98 -0.69 4.45
C ILE A 72 -11.96 -0.27 2.96
N ALA A 73 -10.93 0.46 2.53
CA ALA A 73 -10.78 0.84 1.13
C ALA A 73 -10.60 -0.40 0.24
N LEU A 74 -9.73 -1.33 0.60
CA LEU A 74 -9.53 -2.60 -0.09
C LEU A 74 -10.83 -3.40 -0.17
N GLN A 75 -11.53 -3.52 0.95
CA GLN A 75 -12.80 -4.22 1.07
C GLN A 75 -13.86 -3.67 0.10
N LYS A 76 -13.94 -2.34 -0.04
CA LYS A 76 -14.88 -1.66 -0.93
C LYS A 76 -14.46 -1.69 -2.39
N LEU A 77 -13.18 -1.50 -2.70
CA LEU A 77 -12.67 -1.44 -4.07
C LEU A 77 -12.76 -2.79 -4.79
N TYR A 78 -12.66 -3.89 -4.05
CA TYR A 78 -12.77 -5.26 -4.56
C TYR A 78 -14.12 -5.91 -4.22
N THR A 79 -15.04 -5.19 -3.58
CA THR A 79 -16.39 -5.70 -3.23
C THR A 79 -16.36 -7.04 -2.48
N ILE A 80 -15.38 -7.22 -1.60
CA ILE A 80 -15.14 -8.48 -0.88
C ILE A 80 -15.68 -8.47 0.55
N GLY A 81 -15.81 -9.67 1.14
CA GLY A 81 -16.12 -9.82 2.55
C GLY A 81 -14.96 -9.38 3.45
N TRP A 82 -15.30 -8.95 4.68
CA TRP A 82 -14.32 -8.49 5.69
C TRP A 82 -13.19 -9.48 5.96
N VAL A 83 -13.52 -10.77 6.15
CA VAL A 83 -12.53 -11.81 6.42
C VAL A 83 -11.56 -11.97 5.26
N LYS A 84 -12.08 -12.01 4.03
CA LYS A 84 -11.26 -12.13 2.82
C LYS A 84 -10.35 -10.92 2.66
N SER A 85 -10.88 -9.72 2.89
CA SER A 85 -10.11 -8.47 2.85
C SER A 85 -8.98 -8.46 3.88
N LEU A 86 -9.25 -8.88 5.11
CA LEU A 86 -8.23 -8.96 6.16
C LEU A 86 -7.11 -9.94 5.78
N ILE A 87 -7.45 -11.12 5.28
CA ILE A 87 -6.46 -12.11 4.85
C ILE A 87 -5.60 -11.54 3.72
N ILE A 88 -6.23 -10.96 2.69
CA ILE A 88 -5.51 -10.34 1.56
C ILE A 88 -4.59 -9.22 2.07
N ALA A 89 -5.09 -8.34 2.96
CA ALA A 89 -4.31 -7.25 3.53
C ALA A 89 -3.07 -7.75 4.29
N VAL A 90 -3.22 -8.80 5.11
CA VAL A 90 -2.10 -9.43 5.83
C VAL A 90 -1.08 -10.02 4.86
N VAL A 91 -1.54 -10.73 3.82
CA VAL A 91 -0.64 -11.32 2.81
C VAL A 91 0.09 -10.23 2.03
N ILE A 92 -0.61 -9.17 1.61
CA ILE A 92 0.02 -8.01 0.96
C ILE A 92 1.08 -7.42 1.88
N TRP A 93 0.78 -7.18 3.16
CA TRP A 93 1.73 -6.62 4.12
C TRP A 93 2.99 -7.49 4.29
N ILE A 94 2.84 -8.81 4.35
CA ILE A 94 3.98 -9.73 4.43
C ILE A 94 4.82 -9.64 3.15
N VAL A 95 4.18 -9.72 1.98
CA VAL A 95 4.89 -9.74 0.69
C VAL A 95 5.56 -8.38 0.42
N THR A 96 4.90 -7.26 0.70
CA THR A 96 5.49 -5.93 0.56
C THR A 96 6.65 -5.72 1.53
N SER A 97 6.57 -6.26 2.75
CA SER A 97 7.68 -6.20 3.71
C SER A 97 8.92 -6.96 3.21
N ILE A 98 8.73 -8.14 2.62
CA ILE A 98 9.82 -8.93 2.03
C ILE A 98 10.40 -8.21 0.80
N VAL A 99 9.53 -7.75 -0.12
CA VAL A 99 9.98 -7.02 -1.32
C VAL A 99 10.69 -5.72 -0.96
N GLY A 100 10.26 -5.06 0.11
CA GLY A 100 10.90 -3.84 0.64
C GLY A 100 12.36 -4.03 1.08
N TRP A 101 12.83 -5.26 1.33
CA TRP A 101 14.24 -5.54 1.59
C TRP A 101 15.09 -5.50 0.32
N PHE A 102 14.49 -5.71 -0.85
CA PHE A 102 15.17 -5.73 -2.14
C PHE A 102 15.01 -4.40 -2.90
N LEU A 103 14.01 -3.59 -2.54
CA LEU A 103 13.87 -2.24 -3.06
C LEU A 103 14.92 -1.33 -2.40
N PRO A 104 15.60 -0.46 -3.15
CA PRO A 104 16.47 0.54 -2.56
C PRO A 104 15.65 1.33 -1.54
N HIS A 105 16.06 1.30 -0.27
CA HIS A 105 15.32 1.97 0.78
C HIS A 105 15.16 3.46 0.44
N LEU A 106 13.98 4.01 0.69
CA LEU A 106 13.80 5.44 0.97
C LEU A 106 14.50 5.76 2.30
N THR A 107 15.82 5.56 2.38
CA THR A 107 16.66 6.23 3.40
C THR A 107 16.85 7.66 2.96
N GLY A 108 15.76 8.43 2.97
CA GLY A 108 15.88 9.86 3.19
C GLY A 108 16.28 10.09 4.66
N PRO A 109 16.90 11.23 5.00
CA PRO A 109 17.21 11.53 6.39
C PRO A 109 15.91 11.49 7.20
N LEU A 110 15.90 10.66 8.25
CA LEU A 110 14.84 10.65 9.27
C LEU A 110 14.81 11.99 10.01
#